data_AF-A0AA43ZC28-F1
#
_entry.id   AF-A0AA43ZC28-F1
#
_cell.length_a   1.000
_cell.length_b   1.000
_cell.length_c   1.000
_cell.angle_alpha   90.00
_cell.angle_beta   90.00
_cell.angle_gamma   90.00
#
_symmetry.space_group_name_H-M   'P 1'
#
loop_
_entity.id
_entity.type
_entity.pdbx_description
1 polymer ?
#
loop_
_entity_poly.entity_id
_entity_poly.type
_entity_poly.pdbx_seq_one_letter_code
_entity_poly.pdbx_strand_id
1 'polypeptide(L)'
;MSGEPVKPPDHLRPATRRWFAAVLRDFALEDHHVRLLTRAAEAWDRGDEAREAIAAYGLTFNDRFGTPRARPEVAIERDSRTGFARLLRELDLDIAGPETVRPPALRSNRR
;
A
#
# COMPACT_ATOMS: atom_id res chain seq x y z
N MET A 1 10.90 27.16 11.16
CA MET A 1 11.45 26.48 9.98
C MET A 1 10.42 26.62 8.87
N SER A 2 10.67 27.52 7.92
CA SER A 2 9.77 27.77 6.79
C SER A 2 9.87 26.57 5.84
N GLY A 3 9.06 25.55 6.07
CA GLY A 3 9.05 24.32 5.27
C GLY A 3 8.42 24.59 3.91
N GLU A 4 9.16 24.31 2.84
CA GLU A 4 8.60 24.30 1.49
C GLU A 4 7.44 23.29 1.42
N PRO A 5 6.32 23.60 0.76
CA PRO A 5 5.19 22.68 0.68
C PRO A 5 5.65 21.37 0.02
N VAL A 6 5.54 20.28 0.77
CA VAL A 6 5.84 18.93 0.28
C VAL A 6 4.93 18.63 -0.90
N LYS A 7 5.53 18.27 -2.04
CA LYS A 7 4.79 17.91 -3.26
C LYS A 7 4.74 16.39 -3.42
N PRO A 8 3.64 15.85 -3.98
CA PRO A 8 3.60 14.45 -4.40
C PRO A 8 4.74 14.11 -5.37
N PRO A 9 5.40 12.94 -5.24
CA PRO A 9 6.42 12.50 -6.18
C PRO A 9 5.92 12.34 -7.62
N ASP A 10 6.80 12.66 -8.58
CA ASP A 10 6.44 12.74 -10.01
C ASP A 10 6.26 11.40 -10.72
N HIS A 11 6.76 10.31 -10.15
CA HIS A 11 6.55 8.97 -10.69
C HIS A 11 5.23 8.33 -10.28
N LEU A 12 4.48 8.93 -9.34
CA LEU A 12 3.21 8.37 -8.91
C LEU A 12 2.15 8.49 -10.00
N ARG A 13 1.31 7.45 -10.11
CA ARG A 13 0.15 7.44 -11.01
C ARG A 13 -0.81 8.57 -10.62
N PRO A 14 -1.62 9.08 -11.57
CA PRO A 14 -2.50 10.22 -11.30
C PRO A 14 -3.47 10.02 -10.13
N ALA A 15 -4.01 8.81 -9.94
CA ALA A 15 -4.93 8.51 -8.84
C ALA A 15 -4.23 8.59 -7.47
N THR A 16 -3.09 7.92 -7.34
CA THR A 16 -2.29 7.88 -6.12
C THR A 16 -1.69 9.24 -5.78
N ARG A 17 -1.29 10.01 -6.80
CA ARG A 17 -0.86 11.40 -6.62
C ARG A 17 -1.95 12.28 -6.03
N ARG A 18 -3.19 12.15 -6.52
CA ARG A 18 -4.35 12.87 -5.97
C ARG A 18 -4.62 12.48 -4.51
N TRP A 19 -4.51 11.19 -4.19
CA TRP A 19 -4.64 10.71 -2.82
C TRP A 19 -3.55 11.27 -1.91
N PHE A 20 -2.28 11.22 -2.33
CA PHE A 20 -1.16 11.78 -1.58
C PHE A 20 -1.37 13.27 -1.28
N ALA A 21 -1.79 14.04 -2.29
CA ALA A 21 -2.08 15.47 -2.13
C ALA A 21 -3.27 15.72 -1.18
N ALA A 22 -4.29 14.88 -1.22
CA ALA A 22 -5.42 14.97 -0.28
C ALA A 22 -4.96 14.70 1.16
N VAL A 23 -4.14 13.67 1.40
CA VAL A 23 -3.59 13.37 2.73
C VAL A 23 -2.75 14.53 3.25
N LEU A 24 -1.87 15.12 2.43
CA LEU A 24 -1.09 16.30 2.84
C LEU A 24 -1.95 17.54 3.15
N ARG A 25 -3.10 17.68 2.50
CA ARG A 25 -4.05 18.77 2.75
C ARG A 25 -4.82 18.53 4.05
N ASP A 26 -5.23 17.30 4.30
CA ASP A 26 -6.16 16.93 5.37
C ASP A 26 -5.43 16.66 6.71
N PHE A 27 -4.12 16.36 6.68
CA PHE A 27 -3.32 16.02 7.86
C PHE A 27 -2.04 16.85 7.97
N ALA A 28 -1.70 17.26 9.19
CA ALA A 28 -0.41 17.88 9.50
C ALA A 28 0.66 16.79 9.68
N LEU A 29 1.45 16.53 8.63
CA LEU A 29 2.48 15.49 8.62
C LEU A 29 3.88 16.05 8.83
N GLU A 30 4.64 15.40 9.71
CA GLU A 30 6.10 15.57 9.80
C GLU A 30 6.84 14.86 8.65
N ASP A 31 8.10 15.24 8.42
CA ASP A 31 8.97 14.69 7.36
C ASP A 31 9.02 13.15 7.36
N HIS A 32 9.00 12.53 8.54
CA HIS A 32 9.05 11.07 8.64
C HIS A 32 7.72 10.41 8.21
N HIS A 33 6.57 11.02 8.50
CA HIS A 33 5.27 10.60 8.00
C HIS A 33 5.18 10.76 6.47
N VAL A 34 5.71 11.84 5.92
CA VAL A 34 5.77 12.05 4.45
C VAL A 34 6.53 10.92 3.76
N ARG A 35 7.63 10.44 4.36
CA ARG A 35 8.37 9.28 3.83
C ARG A 35 7.51 8.01 3.85
N LEU A 36 6.77 7.76 4.93
CA LEU A 36 5.85 6.62 5.01
C LEU A 36 4.72 6.72 3.99
N LEU A 37 4.12 7.90 3.83
CA LEU A 37 3.09 8.19 2.84
C LEU A 37 3.59 7.95 1.41
N THR A 38 4.84 8.34 1.14
CA THR A 38 5.49 8.11 -0.16
C THR A 38 5.62 6.61 -0.43
N ARG A 39 6.09 5.82 0.54
CA ARG A 39 6.19 4.36 0.38
C ARG A 39 4.82 3.70 0.26
N ALA A 40 3.80 4.21 0.95
CA ALA A 40 2.44 3.69 0.83
C ALA A 40 1.90 3.92 -0.59
N ALA A 41 2.08 5.13 -1.12
CA ALA A 41 1.70 5.44 -2.50
C ALA A 41 2.41 4.54 -3.53
N GLU A 42 3.72 4.34 -3.40
CA GLU A 42 4.47 3.44 -4.27
C GLU A 42 3.99 1.98 -4.19
N ALA A 43 3.68 1.50 -2.97
CA ALA A 43 3.16 0.16 -2.76
C ALA A 43 1.78 -0.02 -3.41
N TRP A 44 0.92 1.00 -3.34
CA TRP A 44 -0.36 1.01 -4.04
C TRP A 44 -0.16 0.94 -5.56
N ASP A 45 0.62 1.85 -6.15
CA ASP A 45 0.84 1.86 -7.60
C ASP A 45 1.37 0.52 -8.12
N ARG A 46 2.35 -0.06 -7.41
CA ARG A 46 2.90 -1.38 -7.75
C ARG A 46 1.86 -2.51 -7.62
N GLY A 47 0.97 -2.41 -6.63
CA GLY A 47 -0.13 -3.36 -6.46
C GLY A 47 -1.11 -3.31 -7.62
N ASP A 48 -1.45 -2.11 -8.09
CA ASP A 48 -2.33 -1.96 -9.26
C ASP A 48 -1.66 -2.41 -10.56
N GLU A 49 -0.37 -2.11 -10.76
CA GLU A 49 0.41 -2.64 -11.90
C GLU A 49 0.37 -4.18 -11.93
N ALA A 50 0.61 -4.83 -10.79
CA ALA A 50 0.57 -6.28 -10.68
C ALA A 50 -0.84 -6.83 -10.93
N ARG A 51 -1.88 -6.17 -10.39
CA ARG A 51 -3.29 -6.55 -10.62
C ARG A 51 -3.67 -6.44 -12.10
N GLU A 52 -3.25 -5.37 -12.78
CA GLU A 52 -3.48 -5.17 -14.21
C GLU A 52 -2.78 -6.26 -15.04
N ALA A 53 -1.53 -6.61 -14.70
CA ALA A 53 -0.79 -7.70 -15.34
C ALA A 53 -1.46 -9.07 -15.14
N ILE A 54 -1.92 -9.38 -13.92
CA ILE A 54 -2.66 -10.62 -13.62
C ILE A 54 -3.96 -10.68 -14.44
N ALA A 55 -4.68 -9.57 -14.55
CA ALA A 55 -5.91 -9.52 -15.34
C ALA A 55 -5.64 -9.77 -16.84
N ALA A 56 -4.52 -9.27 -17.37
CA ALA A 56 -4.14 -9.46 -18.76
C ALA A 56 -3.61 -10.88 -19.06
N TYR A 57 -2.81 -11.46 -18.17
CA TYR A 57 -2.04 -12.67 -18.45
C TYR A 57 -2.48 -13.92 -17.67
N GLY A 58 -3.49 -13.79 -16.81
CA GLY A 58 -3.97 -14.84 -15.93
C GLY A 58 -3.12 -15.04 -14.68
N LEU A 59 -3.41 -16.11 -13.93
CA LEU A 59 -2.74 -16.42 -12.64
C LEU A 59 -1.51 -17.31 -12.78
N THR A 60 -1.41 -18.05 -13.89
CA THR A 60 -0.37 -19.06 -14.11
C THR A 60 0.23 -18.94 -15.49
N PHE A 61 1.48 -19.37 -15.64
CA PHE A 61 2.16 -19.52 -16.91
C PHE A 61 2.83 -20.90 -16.98
N ASN A 62 3.05 -21.41 -18.19
CA ASN A 62 3.80 -22.64 -18.38
C ASN A 62 5.30 -22.33 -18.45
N ASP A 63 6.09 -23.06 -17.68
CA ASP A 63 7.55 -22.97 -17.77
C ASP A 63 8.08 -23.67 -19.05
N ARG A 64 9.41 -23.70 -19.24
CA ARG A 64 10.05 -24.32 -20.41
C ARG A 64 9.73 -25.81 -20.58
N PHE A 65 9.23 -26.48 -19.54
CA PHE A 65 8.85 -27.89 -19.55
C PHE A 65 7.34 -28.10 -19.68
N GLY A 66 6.57 -27.02 -19.88
CA GLY A 66 5.11 -27.10 -19.97
C GLY A 66 4.40 -27.24 -18.62
N THR A 67 5.12 -27.11 -17.49
CA THR A 67 4.51 -27.24 -16.16
C THR A 67 3.89 -25.91 -15.74
N PRO A 68 2.64 -25.90 -15.23
CA PRO A 68 2.01 -24.66 -14.76
C PRO A 68 2.70 -24.15 -13.50
N ARG A 69 3.08 -22.87 -13.51
CA ARG A 69 3.68 -22.13 -12.40
C ARG A 69 2.88 -20.87 -12.08
N ALA A 70 2.87 -20.48 -10.81
CA ALA A 70 2.29 -19.21 -10.40
C ALA A 70 3.10 -18.05 -10.99
N ARG A 71 2.39 -17.03 -11.48
CA ARG A 71 3.01 -15.81 -11.99
C ARG A 71 3.63 -14.97 -10.86
N PRO A 72 4.82 -14.38 -11.07
CA PRO A 72 5.49 -13.57 -10.05
C PRO A 72 4.64 -12.35 -9.62
N GLU A 73 3.83 -11.82 -10.52
CA GLU A 73 2.93 -10.69 -10.27
C GLU A 73 1.94 -10.98 -9.13
N VAL A 74 1.55 -12.25 -8.92
CA VAL A 74 0.68 -12.65 -7.80
C VAL A 74 1.35 -12.38 -6.45
N ALA A 75 2.64 -12.68 -6.33
CA ALA A 75 3.39 -12.37 -5.10
C ALA A 75 3.57 -10.86 -4.93
N ILE A 76 3.84 -10.14 -6.02
CA ILE A 76 3.98 -8.68 -6.02
C ILE A 76 2.67 -8.01 -5.55
N GLU A 77 1.52 -8.38 -6.10
CA GLU A 77 0.21 -7.83 -5.72
C GLU A 77 -0.07 -8.05 -4.23
N ARG A 78 0.15 -9.27 -3.74
CA ARG A 78 -0.01 -9.63 -2.32
C ARG A 78 0.90 -8.83 -1.39
N ASP A 79 2.17 -8.73 -1.74
CA ASP A 79 3.17 -8.08 -0.90
C ASP A 79 2.98 -6.56 -0.91
N SER A 80 2.64 -5.97 -2.06
CA SER A 80 2.22 -4.56 -2.18
C SER A 80 1.02 -4.24 -1.31
N ARG A 81 -0.03 -5.07 -1.34
CA ARG A 81 -1.23 -4.87 -0.48
C ARG A 81 -0.89 -4.94 1.00
N THR A 82 -0.05 -5.88 1.38
CA THR A 82 0.40 -6.04 2.77
C THR A 82 1.26 -4.84 3.20
N GLY A 83 2.19 -4.41 2.35
CA GLY A 83 3.05 -3.25 2.59
C GLY A 83 2.24 -1.97 2.74
N PHE A 84 1.31 -1.71 1.81
CA PHE A 84 0.39 -0.58 1.87
C PHE A 84 -0.40 -0.57 3.19
N ALA A 85 -1.04 -1.69 3.56
CA ALA A 85 -1.82 -1.77 4.79
C ALA A 85 -0.97 -1.55 6.06
N ARG A 86 0.29 -2.01 6.07
CA ARG A 86 1.21 -1.79 7.20
C ARG A 86 1.64 -0.33 7.31
N LEU A 87 2.02 0.27 6.18
CA LEU A 87 2.43 1.69 6.13
C LEU A 87 1.27 2.62 6.48
N LEU A 88 0.05 2.31 6.05
CA LEU A 88 -1.13 3.09 6.40
C LEU A 88 -1.45 3.02 7.90
N ARG A 89 -1.22 1.87 8.54
CA ARG A 89 -1.34 1.74 10.01
C ARG A 89 -0.27 2.52 10.75
N GLU A 90 0.95 2.55 10.24
CA GLU A 90 2.06 3.31 10.82
C GLU A 90 1.87 4.83 10.68
N LEU A 91 1.20 5.28 9.61
CA LEU A 91 0.84 6.67 9.43
C LEU A 91 -0.20 7.17 10.44
N ASP A 92 -0.97 6.24 11.02
CA ASP A 92 -1.98 6.50 12.06
C ASP A 92 -2.88 7.71 11.78
N LEU A 93 -3.44 7.77 10.55
CA LEU A 93 -4.26 8.91 10.11
C LEU A 93 -5.67 8.93 10.75
N ASP A 94 -6.03 7.94 11.57
CA ASP A 94 -7.38 7.73 12.11
C ASP A 94 -7.58 8.24 13.56
N ILE A 95 -6.67 9.07 14.11
CA ILE A 95 -6.76 9.58 15.50
C ILE A 95 -7.81 10.71 15.67
N ALA A 96 -9.04 10.49 15.19
CA ALA A 96 -10.21 11.32 15.48
C ALA A 96 -11.32 10.56 16.24
N GLY A 97 -11.09 9.31 16.65
CA GLY A 97 -12.05 8.50 17.40
C GLY A 97 -11.43 7.83 18.63
N PRO A 98 -12.21 7.57 19.71
CA PRO A 98 -11.70 6.91 20.90
C PRO A 98 -11.08 5.56 20.52
N GLU A 99 -9.91 5.25 21.07
CA GLU A 99 -9.16 4.01 20.83
C GLU A 99 -10.11 2.81 20.86
N THR A 100 -10.39 2.21 19.70
CA THR A 100 -11.15 0.97 19.67
C THR A 100 -10.26 -0.11 20.25
N VAL A 101 -10.49 -0.43 21.53
CA VAL A 101 -9.93 -1.58 22.24
C VAL A 101 -10.01 -2.79 21.32
N ARG A 102 -8.85 -3.26 20.85
CA ARG A 102 -8.77 -4.45 20.00
C ARG A 102 -9.52 -5.59 20.73
N PRO A 103 -10.52 -6.24 20.12
CA PRO A 103 -11.22 -7.35 20.77
C PRO A 103 -10.19 -8.40 21.22
N PRO A 104 -10.34 -8.97 22.43
CA PRO A 104 -9.39 -9.94 22.94
C PRO A 104 -9.26 -11.12 21.97
N ALA A 105 -8.04 -11.60 21.77
CA ALA A 105 -7.77 -12.71 20.86
C ALA A 105 -8.67 -13.91 21.18
N LEU A 106 -9.42 -14.39 20.19
CA LEU A 106 -10.26 -15.57 20.32
C LEU A 106 -9.39 -16.76 20.76
N ARG A 107 -9.84 -17.46 21.81
CA ARG A 107 -9.12 -18.62 22.37
C ARG A 107 -8.90 -19.73 21.31
N SER A 108 -9.70 -19.75 20.26
CA SER A 108 -9.61 -20.69 19.13
C SER A 108 -8.35 -20.53 18.27
N ASN A 109 -7.71 -19.35 18.25
CA ASN A 109 -6.50 -19.10 17.44
C ASN A 109 -5.20 -19.51 18.16
N ARG A 110 -5.29 -20.12 19.35
CA ARG A 110 -4.16 -20.73 20.06
C ARG A 110 -4.25 -22.25 19.94
N ARG A 111 -3.95 -22.81 18.76
CA ARG A 111 -3.63 -24.23 18.59
C ARG A 111 -2.54 -24.40 17.56
#